data_AF-A0A514ZT94-F1
#
_entry.id   AF-A0A514ZT94-F1
#
_cell.length_a   1.000
_cell.length_b   1.000
_cell.length_c   1.000
_cell.angle_alpha   90.00
_cell.angle_beta   90.00
_cell.angle_gamma   90.00
#
_symmetry.space_group_name_H-M   'P 1'
#
loop_
_entity.id
_entity.type
_entity.pdbx_description
1 polymer ?
#
loop_
_entity_poly.entity_id
_entity_poly.type
_entity_poly.pdbx_seq_one_letter_code
_entity_poly.pdbx_strand_id
1 'polypeptide(L)'
;MNRSTFIKKSAVLSTGLLLSKLPTFGNPALPVVRVAPDQRKFSSKVIEDTILEFQSAVKDKELGWLFGNCFPNTLDTTVTYTKGSKPDTYVITGDIDAMWLRDSTAQVWPYLNFIKKDKDLQHLIAGVINRQTACILRDPYANAFYDDPTKTGEWKTDETDMKPGLHERKWEIDSLCYPIRLAHRYWQLTGDTTPFDAQWKQAIGLTLKTFKEQQRKQNNGPYHFQRKTSWATDGVPMNGYGYPVKPVGLICSSFRPSDDATVYSFLVPSNFFAVTSLRQAAKMIDKIASDKATVNELNALALEVETALKRHAIINHSDYGKIYAYEVNGYGSYNLMDDANVPSLLALPYLDAMPVNDPVYQTTRKMLLSLNNPFFFKGKAGEGIGGPHAGIDMIWPLGIIIRGLTSTSEKEIRECITLLKNCHAGTGFMHESFHKNDAANFTRKWFAWANTLFGEFLWETYKSKPHLLS
;
A
#
# COMPACT_ATOMS: atom_id res chain seq x y z
N MET A 1 -16.51 -76.60 -18.13
CA MET A 1 -16.00 -76.24 -16.78
C MET A 1 -16.75 -75.01 -16.28
N ASN A 2 -17.20 -75.06 -15.02
CA ASN A 2 -18.42 -74.42 -14.50
C ASN A 2 -18.42 -72.87 -14.42
N ARG A 3 -19.52 -72.25 -14.89
CA ARG A 3 -19.80 -70.79 -14.82
C ARG A 3 -20.07 -70.25 -13.41
N SER A 4 -20.16 -71.10 -12.39
CA SER A 4 -20.38 -70.70 -10.99
C SER A 4 -19.09 -70.43 -10.19
N THR A 5 -17.91 -70.70 -10.75
CA THR A 5 -16.62 -70.54 -10.05
C THR A 5 -15.87 -69.25 -10.42
N PHE A 6 -16.28 -68.56 -11.48
CA PHE A 6 -15.70 -67.27 -11.89
C PHE A 6 -16.29 -66.08 -11.11
N ILE A 7 -17.57 -66.13 -10.77
CA ILE A 7 -18.27 -65.02 -10.09
C ILE A 7 -17.92 -64.90 -8.59
N LYS A 8 -17.39 -65.96 -7.95
CA LYS A 8 -17.00 -65.91 -6.53
C LYS A 8 -15.54 -65.52 -6.26
N LYS A 9 -14.68 -65.40 -7.28
CA LYS A 9 -13.28 -64.95 -7.10
C LYS A 9 -13.00 -63.53 -7.57
N SER A 10 -13.95 -62.87 -8.24
CA SER A 10 -13.84 -61.46 -8.62
C SER A 10 -14.40 -60.47 -7.58
N ALA A 11 -14.95 -60.95 -6.47
CA ALA A 11 -15.60 -60.10 -5.45
C ALA A 11 -14.74 -59.83 -4.19
N VAL A 12 -13.49 -60.29 -4.12
CA VAL A 12 -12.61 -60.09 -2.93
C VAL A 12 -11.30 -59.36 -3.26
N LEU A 13 -11.09 -58.93 -4.51
CA LEU A 13 -9.90 -58.16 -4.92
C LEU A 13 -10.17 -56.69 -5.25
N SER A 14 -11.37 -56.19 -4.96
CA SER A 14 -11.77 -54.78 -5.19
C SER A 14 -11.87 -53.94 -3.92
N THR A 15 -11.65 -54.51 -2.73
CA THR A 15 -11.75 -53.80 -1.44
C THR A 15 -10.41 -53.40 -0.82
N GLY A 16 -9.28 -53.66 -1.50
CA GLY A 16 -7.93 -53.37 -0.99
C GLY A 16 -7.14 -52.31 -1.77
N LEU A 17 -7.68 -51.74 -2.86
CA LEU A 17 -6.97 -50.80 -3.74
C LEU A 17 -7.66 -49.45 -3.92
N LEU A 18 -8.67 -49.13 -3.09
CA LEU A 18 -9.35 -47.83 -3.07
C LEU A 18 -9.10 -47.02 -1.78
N LEU A 19 -8.09 -47.38 -0.99
CA LEU A 19 -7.71 -46.65 0.25
C LEU A 19 -6.45 -45.79 0.14
N SER A 20 -5.86 -45.64 -1.05
CA SER A 20 -4.75 -44.69 -1.26
C SER A 20 -5.21 -43.51 -2.10
N LYS A 21 -5.16 -42.31 -1.49
CA LYS A 21 -5.55 -40.98 -2.01
C LYS A 21 -6.98 -40.52 -1.71
N LEU A 22 -7.43 -40.71 -0.48
CA LEU A 22 -8.08 -39.57 0.18
C LEU A 22 -6.97 -38.57 0.51
N PRO A 23 -7.07 -37.27 0.17
CA PRO A 23 -6.21 -36.29 0.79
C PRO A 23 -6.60 -36.30 2.27
N THR A 24 -5.83 -37.01 3.08
CA THR A 24 -5.70 -36.66 4.48
C THR A 24 -5.24 -35.22 4.48
N PHE A 25 -6.15 -34.28 4.73
CA PHE A 25 -5.83 -32.93 5.17
C PHE A 25 -5.23 -33.01 6.58
N GLY A 26 -4.12 -33.75 6.70
CA GLY A 26 -3.15 -33.50 7.75
C GLY A 26 -2.47 -32.20 7.36
N ASN A 27 -2.45 -31.24 8.29
CA ASN A 27 -1.80 -29.96 8.11
C ASN A 27 -0.42 -30.20 7.47
N PRO A 28 -0.16 -29.76 6.21
CA PRO A 28 1.18 -29.87 5.66
C PRO A 28 2.12 -29.23 6.67
N ALA A 29 3.24 -29.88 6.99
CA ALA A 29 4.20 -29.32 7.93
C ALA A 29 4.52 -27.89 7.48
N LEU A 30 4.18 -26.89 8.30
CA LEU A 30 4.38 -25.47 8.00
C LEU A 30 5.90 -25.23 7.88
N PRO A 31 6.44 -25.00 6.66
CA PRO A 31 7.88 -24.98 6.45
C PRO A 31 8.51 -23.71 7.00
N VAL A 32 9.80 -23.78 7.35
CA VAL A 32 10.57 -22.56 7.67
C VAL A 32 10.87 -21.83 6.36
N VAL A 33 10.22 -20.68 6.15
CA VAL A 33 10.36 -19.86 4.93
C VAL A 33 10.90 -18.45 5.21
N ARG A 34 10.92 -18.02 6.47
CA ARG A 34 11.60 -16.80 6.90
C ARG A 34 13.12 -16.96 6.77
N VAL A 35 13.79 -15.90 6.37
CA VAL A 35 15.25 -15.86 6.25
C VAL A 35 15.94 -16.21 7.58
N ALA A 36 17.01 -17.00 7.49
CA ALA A 36 17.79 -17.45 8.64
C ALA A 36 18.34 -16.26 9.44
N PRO A 37 18.46 -16.35 10.78
CA PRO A 37 18.84 -15.21 11.63
C PRO A 37 20.11 -14.46 11.21
N ASP A 38 21.12 -15.17 10.72
CA ASP A 38 22.42 -14.64 10.26
C ASP A 38 22.36 -13.95 8.88
N GLN A 39 21.27 -14.13 8.14
CA GLN A 39 21.04 -13.54 6.82
C GLN A 39 20.06 -12.36 6.85
N ARG A 40 19.46 -12.05 8.01
CA ARG A 40 18.51 -10.94 8.16
C ARG A 40 19.25 -9.60 8.09
N LYS A 41 18.71 -8.66 7.31
CA LYS A 41 19.26 -7.32 7.12
C LYS A 41 19.23 -6.46 8.38
N PHE A 42 18.22 -6.63 9.22
CA PHE A 42 18.09 -5.95 10.49
C PHE A 42 17.36 -6.85 11.49
N SER A 43 17.81 -6.86 12.75
CA SER A 43 17.19 -7.63 13.82
C SER A 43 16.75 -6.72 14.96
N SER A 44 15.54 -6.95 15.47
CA SER A 44 14.98 -6.21 16.59
C SER A 44 14.42 -7.20 17.62
N LYS A 45 14.95 -7.14 18.86
CA LYS A 45 14.51 -8.06 19.91
C LYS A 45 13.01 -7.90 20.20
N VAL A 46 12.51 -6.66 20.23
CA VAL A 46 11.09 -6.41 20.52
C VAL A 46 10.18 -7.00 19.43
N ILE A 47 10.65 -7.04 18.18
CA ILE A 47 9.91 -7.67 17.07
C ILE A 47 9.92 -9.20 17.20
N GLU A 48 11.07 -9.81 17.53
CA GLU A 48 11.11 -11.26 17.80
C GLU A 48 10.21 -11.65 18.98
N ASP A 49 10.24 -10.89 20.07
CA ASP A 49 9.38 -11.11 21.24
C ASP A 49 7.89 -10.98 20.88
N THR A 50 7.55 -10.01 20.01
CA THR A 50 6.18 -9.79 19.51
C THR A 50 5.69 -10.97 18.68
N ILE A 51 6.56 -11.56 17.85
CA ILE A 51 6.25 -12.75 17.07
C ILE A 51 5.98 -13.94 18.00
N LEU A 52 6.83 -14.14 19.00
CA LEU A 52 6.64 -15.20 20.00
C LEU A 52 5.36 -15.01 20.82
N GLU A 53 5.04 -13.78 21.21
CA GLU A 53 3.78 -13.44 21.90
C GLU A 53 2.58 -13.86 21.04
N PHE A 54 2.55 -13.43 19.77
CA PHE A 54 1.46 -13.73 18.86
C PHE A 54 1.31 -15.25 18.65
N GLN A 55 2.41 -15.97 18.39
CA GLN A 55 2.42 -17.41 18.16
C GLN A 55 2.00 -18.23 19.39
N SER A 56 2.27 -17.71 20.59
CA SER A 56 1.83 -18.27 21.86
C SER A 56 0.32 -18.07 22.07
N ALA A 57 -0.18 -16.87 21.80
CA ALA A 57 -1.57 -16.49 22.10
C ALA A 57 -2.58 -16.98 21.05
N VAL A 58 -2.19 -17.02 19.77
CA VAL A 58 -3.07 -17.41 18.67
C VAL A 58 -3.05 -18.93 18.48
N LYS A 59 -4.22 -19.56 18.62
CA LYS A 59 -4.38 -21.02 18.53
C LYS A 59 -4.20 -21.54 17.10
N ASP A 60 -4.62 -20.77 16.11
CA ASP A 60 -4.43 -21.10 14.70
C ASP A 60 -2.92 -21.01 14.36
N LYS A 61 -2.30 -22.19 14.21
CA LYS A 61 -0.86 -22.31 13.96
C LYS A 61 -0.45 -21.77 12.58
N GLU A 62 -1.33 -21.79 11.60
CA GLU A 62 -1.07 -21.24 10.28
C GLU A 62 -1.06 -19.71 10.34
N LEU A 63 -1.98 -19.08 11.09
CA LEU A 63 -1.92 -17.63 11.34
C LEU A 63 -0.65 -17.22 12.10
N GLY A 64 -0.25 -17.99 13.12
CA GLY A 64 1.02 -17.76 13.83
C GLY A 64 2.26 -17.88 12.93
N TRP A 65 2.23 -18.83 11.99
CA TRP A 65 3.28 -19.01 10.98
C TRP A 65 3.31 -17.86 9.98
N LEU A 66 2.17 -17.49 9.39
CA LEU A 66 2.06 -16.36 8.46
C LEU A 66 2.47 -15.05 9.12
N PHE A 67 2.04 -14.79 10.35
CA PHE A 67 2.47 -13.60 11.10
C PHE A 67 3.99 -13.56 11.27
N GLY A 68 4.59 -14.69 11.69
CA GLY A 68 6.03 -14.80 11.87
C GLY A 68 6.84 -14.62 10.59
N ASN A 69 6.27 -14.94 9.42
CA ASN A 69 6.92 -14.73 8.12
C ASN A 69 6.72 -13.29 7.61
N CYS A 70 5.49 -12.79 7.65
CA CYS A 70 5.09 -11.55 7.01
C CYS A 70 5.46 -10.31 7.83
N PHE A 71 5.18 -10.31 9.14
CA PHE A 71 5.36 -9.13 9.98
C PHE A 71 6.80 -8.61 10.02
N PRO A 72 7.87 -9.44 10.07
CA PRO A 72 9.25 -8.93 10.04
C PRO A 72 9.87 -8.85 8.64
N ASN A 73 9.13 -9.18 7.56
CA ASN A 73 9.72 -9.39 6.24
C ASN A 73 10.52 -8.18 5.72
N THR A 74 10.05 -6.95 5.97
CA THR A 74 10.80 -5.73 5.65
C THR A 74 12.15 -5.69 6.36
N LEU A 75 12.17 -5.89 7.69
CA LEU A 75 13.40 -5.84 8.47
C LEU A 75 14.38 -6.95 8.05
N ASP A 76 13.85 -8.12 7.72
CA ASP A 76 14.68 -9.27 7.33
C ASP A 76 15.31 -9.08 5.95
N THR A 77 14.61 -8.46 5.00
CA THR A 77 14.93 -8.62 3.58
C THR A 77 15.16 -7.32 2.81
N THR A 78 14.58 -6.19 3.21
CA THR A 78 14.54 -4.99 2.36
C THR A 78 15.33 -3.79 2.87
N VAL A 79 15.74 -3.78 4.13
CA VAL A 79 16.43 -2.63 4.72
C VAL A 79 17.94 -2.67 4.49
N THR A 80 18.53 -1.53 4.18
CA THR A 80 19.97 -1.27 4.28
C THR A 80 20.14 -0.12 5.26
N TYR A 81 20.46 -0.43 6.51
CA TYR A 81 20.57 0.53 7.60
C TYR A 81 22.04 0.93 7.83
N THR A 82 22.32 2.23 7.75
CA THR A 82 23.60 2.81 8.10
C THR A 82 23.46 3.64 9.37
N LYS A 83 24.11 3.18 10.45
CA LYS A 83 24.13 3.88 11.74
C LYS A 83 25.12 5.04 11.68
N GLY A 84 24.72 6.20 12.22
CA GLY A 84 25.54 7.40 12.26
C GLY A 84 24.87 8.50 13.07
N SER A 85 25.49 9.69 13.14
CA SER A 85 24.89 10.86 13.81
C SER A 85 23.61 11.33 13.12
N LYS A 86 23.55 11.21 11.79
CA LYS A 86 22.34 11.24 10.98
C LYS A 86 22.16 9.85 10.38
N PRO A 87 21.31 8.97 10.96
CA PRO A 87 21.11 7.63 10.43
C PRO A 87 20.52 7.72 9.02
N ASP A 88 20.81 6.71 8.21
CA ASP A 88 20.25 6.55 6.87
C ASP A 88 19.70 5.13 6.71
N THR A 89 18.54 4.99 6.08
CA THR A 89 17.95 3.68 5.80
C THR A 89 17.32 3.69 4.43
N TYR A 90 17.93 2.94 3.53
CA TYR A 90 17.39 2.64 2.22
C TYR A 90 16.52 1.39 2.30
N VAL A 91 15.31 1.42 1.72
CA VAL A 91 14.34 0.32 1.81
C VAL A 91 13.81 -0.03 0.43
N ILE A 92 14.15 -1.21 -0.07
CA ILE A 92 13.64 -1.71 -1.36
C ILE A 92 12.22 -2.27 -1.25
N THR A 93 11.47 -2.37 -2.35
CA THR A 93 10.08 -2.88 -2.30
C THR A 93 9.99 -4.40 -2.07
N GLY A 94 11.06 -5.11 -2.42
CA GLY A 94 11.15 -6.56 -2.40
C GLY A 94 11.87 -7.04 -3.66
N ASP A 95 11.16 -7.72 -4.55
CA ASP A 95 11.70 -8.19 -5.83
C ASP A 95 12.16 -7.09 -6.81
N ILE A 96 11.88 -5.80 -6.52
CA ILE A 96 12.39 -4.63 -7.26
C ILE A 96 13.41 -3.90 -6.40
N ASP A 97 14.65 -3.80 -6.89
CA ASP A 97 15.80 -3.15 -6.24
C ASP A 97 15.78 -1.62 -6.39
N ALA A 98 14.72 -1.00 -5.88
CA ALA A 98 14.55 0.45 -5.78
C ALA A 98 13.63 0.81 -4.61
N MET A 99 13.79 2.03 -4.09
CA MET A 99 13.01 2.55 -2.97
C MET A 99 11.90 3.48 -3.47
N TRP A 100 10.65 3.07 -3.28
CA TRP A 100 9.49 3.94 -3.43
C TRP A 100 9.25 4.72 -2.15
N LEU A 101 8.88 6.00 -2.26
CA LEU A 101 8.49 6.80 -1.10
C LEU A 101 7.25 6.23 -0.38
N ARG A 102 6.30 5.70 -1.17
CA ARG A 102 5.12 4.96 -0.71
C ARG A 102 5.51 3.69 0.05
N ASP A 103 6.13 2.74 -0.64
CA ASP A 103 6.42 1.41 -0.10
C ASP A 103 7.31 1.50 1.15
N SER A 104 8.39 2.27 1.09
CA SER A 104 9.32 2.41 2.23
C SER A 104 8.64 2.95 3.49
N THR A 105 7.63 3.82 3.35
CA THR A 105 6.81 4.26 4.47
C THR A 105 5.91 3.15 4.98
N ALA A 106 5.13 2.54 4.09
CA ALA A 106 4.15 1.53 4.48
C ALA A 106 4.81 0.28 5.08
N GLN A 107 5.99 -0.09 4.57
CA GLN A 107 6.81 -1.20 5.05
C GLN A 107 7.37 -1.03 6.46
N VAL A 108 7.56 0.21 6.95
CA VAL A 108 8.03 0.45 8.33
C VAL A 108 6.95 0.97 9.26
N TRP A 109 5.76 1.27 8.73
CA TRP A 109 4.66 1.87 9.49
C TRP A 109 4.27 1.08 10.76
N PRO A 110 4.08 -0.25 10.73
CA PRO A 110 3.64 -0.98 11.92
C PRO A 110 4.69 -1.00 13.04
N TYR A 111 5.96 -0.87 12.68
CA TYR A 111 7.07 -0.87 13.64
C TYR A 111 7.10 0.38 14.53
N LEU A 112 6.41 1.45 14.11
CA LEU A 112 6.21 2.65 14.93
C LEU A 112 5.59 2.33 16.30
N ASN A 113 4.77 1.29 16.41
CA ASN A 113 4.19 0.85 17.68
C ASN A 113 5.24 0.34 18.70
N PHE A 114 6.47 0.08 18.26
CA PHE A 114 7.53 -0.55 19.05
C PHE A 114 8.76 0.34 19.27
N ILE A 115 8.90 1.46 18.54
CA ILE A 115 10.11 2.31 18.59
C ILE A 115 10.46 2.88 19.97
N LYS A 116 9.48 3.01 20.88
CA LYS A 116 9.77 3.44 22.27
C LYS A 116 10.53 2.39 23.08
N LYS A 117 10.41 1.13 22.69
CA LYS A 117 11.00 -0.03 23.36
C LYS A 117 12.33 -0.45 22.72
N ASP A 118 12.61 0.02 21.50
CA ASP A 118 13.80 -0.35 20.75
C ASP A 118 14.41 0.87 20.05
N LYS A 119 15.57 1.31 20.56
CA LYS A 119 16.27 2.49 20.07
C LYS A 119 16.91 2.30 18.69
N ASP A 120 17.36 1.10 18.36
CA ASP A 120 17.90 0.86 17.02
C ASP A 120 16.77 0.85 15.99
N LEU A 121 15.59 0.32 16.34
CA LEU A 121 14.40 0.42 15.50
C LEU A 121 13.94 1.88 15.34
N GLN A 122 14.00 2.68 16.41
CA GLN A 122 13.75 4.12 16.33
C GLN A 122 14.72 4.80 15.33
N HIS A 123 16.02 4.52 15.43
CA HIS A 123 17.03 5.09 14.54
C HIS A 123 16.89 4.61 13.09
N LEU A 124 16.48 3.36 12.87
CA LEU A 124 16.17 2.86 11.52
C LEU A 124 15.05 3.69 10.88
N ILE A 125 13.94 3.93 11.60
CA ILE A 125 12.84 4.73 11.05
C ILE A 125 13.24 6.20 10.85
N ALA A 126 14.04 6.77 11.76
CA ALA A 126 14.65 8.09 11.54
C ALA A 126 15.52 8.11 10.26
N GLY A 127 16.24 7.02 9.99
CA GLY A 127 17.02 6.84 8.77
C GLY A 127 16.16 6.78 7.50
N VAL A 128 14.99 6.16 7.56
CA VAL A 128 14.02 6.17 6.44
C VAL A 128 13.54 7.59 6.17
N ILE A 129 13.18 8.35 7.22
CA ILE A 129 12.75 9.75 7.09
C ILE A 129 13.86 10.61 6.46
N ASN A 130 15.11 10.45 6.91
CA ASN A 130 16.25 11.16 6.35
C ASN A 130 16.47 10.83 4.87
N ARG A 131 16.38 9.55 4.50
CA ARG A 131 16.51 9.10 3.12
C ARG A 131 15.38 9.65 2.24
N GLN A 132 14.13 9.55 2.68
CA GLN A 132 12.98 10.11 1.96
C GLN A 132 13.08 11.62 1.78
N THR A 133 13.60 12.35 2.78
CA THR A 133 13.90 13.77 2.67
C THR A 133 14.89 14.06 1.53
N ALA A 134 15.97 13.29 1.46
CA ALA A 134 16.97 13.42 0.39
C ALA A 134 16.37 13.09 -1.00
N CYS A 135 15.49 12.08 -1.09
CA CYS A 135 14.76 11.74 -2.30
C CYS A 135 13.87 12.90 -2.79
N ILE A 136 13.06 13.50 -1.92
CA ILE A 136 12.19 14.65 -2.27
C ILE A 136 13.03 15.84 -2.74
N LEU A 137 14.16 16.11 -2.06
CA LEU A 137 15.09 17.17 -2.46
C LEU A 137 15.74 16.91 -3.82
N ARG A 138 15.94 15.64 -4.19
CA ARG A 138 16.50 15.23 -5.48
C ARG A 138 15.51 15.47 -6.61
N ASP A 139 14.28 14.98 -6.45
CA ASP A 139 13.19 15.24 -7.38
C ASP A 139 11.81 14.99 -6.72
N PRO A 140 11.00 16.02 -6.46
CA PRO A 140 9.69 15.85 -5.82
C PRO A 140 8.64 15.26 -6.78
N TYR A 141 8.96 15.06 -8.07
CA TYR A 141 8.07 14.40 -9.03
C TYR A 141 8.35 12.91 -9.20
N ALA A 142 9.42 12.38 -8.60
CA ALA A 142 9.79 10.98 -8.74
C ALA A 142 9.15 10.11 -7.65
N ASN A 143 8.66 8.93 -8.04
CA ASN A 143 8.13 7.92 -7.14
C ASN A 143 9.26 7.02 -6.57
N ALA A 144 10.29 6.72 -7.36
CA ALA A 144 11.27 5.67 -7.05
C ALA A 144 12.75 6.09 -7.20
N PHE A 145 13.60 5.64 -6.28
CA PHE A 145 14.99 6.05 -6.16
C PHE A 145 15.93 4.85 -5.96
N TYR A 146 17.14 4.94 -6.52
CA TYR A 146 18.23 4.03 -6.19
C TYR A 146 18.99 4.50 -4.96
N ASP A 147 19.69 3.58 -4.29
CA ASP A 147 20.59 3.93 -3.19
C ASP A 147 21.79 4.75 -3.70
N ASP A 148 22.34 4.33 -4.86
CA ASP A 148 23.42 5.02 -5.57
C ASP A 148 22.87 6.23 -6.36
N PRO A 149 23.25 7.47 -5.99
CA PRO A 149 22.75 8.69 -6.64
C PRO A 149 23.27 8.88 -8.08
N THR A 150 24.20 8.06 -8.53
CA THR A 150 24.80 8.09 -9.86
C THR A 150 24.31 6.96 -10.77
N LYS A 151 23.60 5.97 -10.23
CA LYS A 151 23.07 4.83 -10.98
C LYS A 151 22.08 5.31 -12.04
N THR A 152 22.22 4.79 -13.25
CA THR A 152 21.29 5.03 -14.36
C THR A 152 20.59 3.72 -14.67
N GLY A 153 19.27 3.68 -14.46
CA GLY A 153 18.44 2.48 -14.62
C GLY A 153 17.94 2.22 -16.03
N GLU A 154 17.10 1.19 -16.16
CA GLU A 154 16.42 0.84 -17.41
C GLU A 154 15.45 1.91 -17.90
N TRP A 155 14.76 2.61 -16.98
CA TRP A 155 13.81 3.68 -17.27
C TRP A 155 14.44 5.02 -17.69
N LYS A 156 15.77 5.06 -17.91
CA LYS A 156 16.47 6.27 -18.40
C LYS A 156 15.95 6.79 -19.74
N THR A 157 15.26 5.94 -20.49
CA THR A 157 14.70 6.25 -21.82
C THR A 157 13.29 6.81 -21.76
N ASP A 158 12.69 6.96 -20.58
CA ASP A 158 11.42 7.66 -20.43
C ASP A 158 11.56 9.12 -20.90
N GLU A 159 10.55 9.60 -21.62
CA GLU A 159 10.48 10.96 -22.15
C GLU A 159 10.00 11.91 -21.04
N THR A 160 10.89 12.17 -20.09
CA THR A 160 10.73 13.08 -18.96
C THR A 160 12.11 13.60 -18.52
N ASP A 161 12.15 14.51 -17.56
CA ASP A 161 13.41 15.03 -16.98
C ASP A 161 14.08 14.01 -16.04
N MET A 162 14.44 12.84 -16.57
CA MET A 162 15.15 11.79 -15.82
C MET A 162 16.53 12.26 -15.36
N LYS A 163 16.92 11.82 -14.15
CA LYS A 163 18.22 12.10 -13.54
C LYS A 163 18.86 10.80 -13.06
N PRO A 164 20.20 10.67 -13.04
CA PRO A 164 20.87 9.60 -12.31
C PRO A 164 20.41 9.56 -10.84
N GLY A 165 20.35 8.35 -10.28
CA GLY A 165 19.82 8.07 -8.95
C GLY A 165 18.30 7.92 -8.87
N LEU A 166 17.55 8.33 -9.91
CA LEU A 166 16.13 8.00 -10.01
C LEU A 166 15.98 6.60 -10.61
N HIS A 167 15.18 5.76 -9.97
CA HIS A 167 14.75 4.51 -10.59
C HIS A 167 13.63 4.79 -11.59
N GLU A 168 12.60 5.52 -11.15
CA GLU A 168 11.44 5.88 -11.97
C GLU A 168 10.94 7.27 -11.57
N ARG A 169 10.33 7.98 -12.53
CA ARG A 169 9.86 9.36 -12.35
C ARG A 169 8.37 9.52 -12.68
N LYS A 170 7.54 8.60 -12.20
CA LYS A 170 6.07 8.70 -12.29
C LYS A 170 5.56 9.62 -11.20
N TRP A 171 4.85 10.68 -11.61
CA TRP A 171 4.31 11.66 -10.67
C TRP A 171 3.05 11.15 -9.98
N GLU A 172 3.18 10.93 -8.67
CA GLU A 172 2.15 10.42 -7.77
C GLU A 172 2.03 11.34 -6.56
N ILE A 173 0.82 11.87 -6.31
CA ILE A 173 0.58 12.74 -5.15
C ILE A 173 0.96 12.03 -3.84
N ASP A 174 0.66 10.73 -3.72
CA ASP A 174 0.88 9.97 -2.49
C ASP A 174 2.37 9.78 -2.16
N SER A 175 3.25 9.77 -3.16
CA SER A 175 4.70 9.71 -2.97
C SER A 175 5.22 10.85 -2.08
N LEU A 176 4.56 12.02 -2.10
CA LEU A 176 4.88 13.13 -1.17
C LEU A 176 4.07 13.12 0.13
N CYS A 177 2.97 12.38 0.18
CA CYS A 177 2.12 12.26 1.37
C CYS A 177 2.69 11.24 2.37
N TYR A 178 3.18 10.10 1.88
CA TYR A 178 3.71 9.01 2.69
C TYR A 178 4.87 9.44 3.61
N PRO A 179 5.92 10.14 3.13
CA PRO A 179 6.98 10.65 4.00
C PRO A 179 6.50 11.57 5.11
N ILE A 180 5.50 12.44 4.82
CA ILE A 180 4.91 13.34 5.81
C ILE A 180 4.13 12.54 6.87
N ARG A 181 3.35 11.54 6.44
CA ARG A 181 2.63 10.63 7.33
C ARG A 181 3.58 9.92 8.29
N LEU A 182 4.69 9.36 7.77
CA LEU A 182 5.71 8.69 8.57
C LEU A 182 6.34 9.63 9.59
N ALA A 183 6.85 10.77 9.12
CA ALA A 183 7.51 11.78 9.91
C ALA A 183 6.62 12.31 11.04
N HIS A 184 5.36 12.62 10.73
CA HIS A 184 4.40 13.12 11.71
C HIS A 184 4.13 12.09 12.80
N ARG A 185 3.90 10.82 12.43
CA ARG A 185 3.65 9.76 13.43
C ARG A 185 4.88 9.45 14.26
N TYR A 186 6.07 9.39 13.65
CA TYR A 186 7.34 9.25 14.35
C TYR A 186 7.49 10.35 15.41
N TRP A 187 7.36 11.61 14.99
CA TRP A 187 7.46 12.77 15.88
C TRP A 187 6.46 12.73 17.03
N GLN A 188 5.18 12.42 16.74
CA GLN A 188 4.15 12.33 17.77
C GLN A 188 4.45 11.25 18.83
N LEU A 189 5.04 10.14 18.41
CA LEU A 189 5.37 9.06 19.32
C LEU A 189 6.61 9.41 20.14
N THR A 190 7.69 9.84 19.50
CA THR A 190 9.02 9.95 20.14
C THR A 190 9.29 11.32 20.77
N GLY A 191 8.66 12.38 20.26
CA GLY A 191 9.06 13.76 20.52
C GLY A 191 10.42 14.14 19.91
N ASP A 192 11.07 13.21 19.20
CA ASP A 192 12.38 13.41 18.60
C ASP A 192 12.25 14.29 17.36
N THR A 193 12.99 15.40 17.36
CA THR A 193 13.04 16.37 16.26
C THR A 193 14.33 16.31 15.45
N THR A 194 15.28 15.44 15.80
CA THR A 194 16.59 15.34 15.14
C THR A 194 16.50 15.11 13.63
N PRO A 195 15.56 14.31 13.08
CA PRO A 195 15.43 14.16 11.62
C PRO A 195 14.89 15.39 10.87
N PHE A 196 14.34 16.38 11.58
CA PHE A 196 13.56 17.48 10.99
C PHE A 196 14.38 18.77 10.92
N ASP A 197 15.52 18.69 10.24
CA ASP A 197 16.45 19.80 10.05
C ASP A 197 16.01 20.76 8.90
N ALA A 198 16.93 21.63 8.46
CA ALA A 198 16.67 22.55 7.35
C ALA A 198 16.34 21.84 6.02
N GLN A 199 16.87 20.63 5.80
CA GLN A 199 16.58 19.83 4.60
C GLN A 199 15.13 19.33 4.63
N TRP A 200 14.64 18.90 5.80
CA TRP A 200 13.23 18.54 5.96
C TRP A 200 12.30 19.72 5.64
N LYS A 201 12.59 20.90 6.20
CA LYS A 201 11.83 22.11 5.90
C LYS A 201 11.83 22.43 4.40
N GLN A 202 12.98 22.29 3.74
CA GLN A 202 13.09 22.51 2.30
C GLN A 202 12.28 21.48 1.49
N ALA A 203 12.28 20.20 1.89
CA ALA A 203 11.48 19.15 1.27
C ALA A 203 9.96 19.41 1.40
N ILE A 204 9.49 19.90 2.55
CA ILE A 204 8.09 20.34 2.72
C ILE A 204 7.78 21.54 1.81
N GLY A 205 8.69 22.49 1.69
CA GLY A 205 8.56 23.61 0.75
C GLY A 205 8.46 23.16 -0.71
N LEU A 206 9.27 22.19 -1.13
CA LEU A 206 9.18 21.58 -2.46
C LEU A 206 7.85 20.84 -2.65
N THR A 207 7.38 20.10 -1.64
CA THR A 207 6.08 19.41 -1.71
C THR A 207 4.93 20.40 -1.95
N LEU A 208 4.90 21.49 -1.17
CA LEU A 208 3.92 22.56 -1.34
C LEU A 208 3.99 23.19 -2.74
N LYS A 209 5.20 23.45 -3.24
CA LYS A 209 5.41 23.98 -4.59
C LYS A 209 4.88 23.01 -5.65
N THR A 210 5.26 21.74 -5.60
CA THR A 210 4.84 20.69 -6.53
C THR A 210 3.32 20.53 -6.55
N PHE A 211 2.67 20.49 -5.38
CA PHE A 211 1.20 20.43 -5.32
C PHE A 211 0.54 21.66 -5.96
N LYS A 212 1.05 22.88 -5.71
CA LYS A 212 0.52 24.11 -6.34
C LYS A 212 0.72 24.12 -7.86
N GLU A 213 1.89 23.70 -8.34
CA GLU A 213 2.17 23.54 -9.78
C GLU A 213 1.15 22.57 -10.43
N GLN A 214 0.85 21.47 -9.74
CA GLN A 214 -0.09 20.46 -10.22
C GLN A 214 -1.56 20.80 -9.98
N GLN A 215 -1.90 21.96 -9.38
CA GLN A 215 -3.24 22.52 -9.53
C GLN A 215 -3.50 23.05 -10.94
N ARG A 216 -2.43 23.24 -11.75
CA ARG A 216 -2.47 23.63 -13.17
C ARG A 216 -3.34 24.85 -13.47
N LYS A 217 -3.33 25.82 -12.55
CA LYS A 217 -4.16 27.03 -12.62
C LYS A 217 -3.75 27.98 -13.75
N GLN A 218 -2.45 28.11 -14.02
CA GLN A 218 -1.96 29.00 -15.08
C GLN A 218 -1.56 28.27 -16.37
N ASN A 219 -1.08 27.04 -16.28
CA ASN A 219 -0.60 26.23 -17.38
C ASN A 219 -0.54 24.75 -16.96
N ASN A 220 -0.03 23.87 -17.84
CA ASN A 220 0.04 22.43 -17.58
C ASN A 220 1.01 22.01 -16.45
N GLY A 221 1.79 22.95 -15.91
CA GLY A 221 2.87 22.67 -14.95
C GLY A 221 4.15 22.17 -15.63
N PRO A 222 5.22 21.98 -14.85
CA PRO A 222 6.53 21.62 -15.39
C PRO A 222 6.71 20.12 -15.65
N TYR A 223 5.79 19.27 -15.18
CA TYR A 223 5.93 17.82 -15.31
C TYR A 223 5.23 17.30 -16.58
N HIS A 224 5.99 16.52 -17.36
CA HIS A 224 5.48 15.66 -18.42
C HIS A 224 6.16 14.29 -18.33
N PHE A 225 5.50 13.26 -18.87
CA PHE A 225 6.06 11.91 -18.91
C PHE A 225 5.48 11.12 -20.08
N GLN A 226 6.32 10.47 -20.89
CA GLN A 226 5.88 9.42 -21.80
C GLN A 226 6.83 8.25 -21.74
N ARG A 227 6.31 7.04 -21.98
CA ARG A 227 7.09 5.81 -22.06
C ARG A 227 6.73 5.06 -23.32
N LYS A 228 7.74 4.53 -24.02
CA LYS A 228 7.52 3.61 -25.15
C LYS A 228 7.30 2.20 -24.60
N THR A 229 6.04 1.80 -24.50
CA THR A 229 5.61 0.54 -23.89
C THR A 229 4.36 -0.01 -24.59
N SER A 230 4.13 -1.32 -24.49
CA SER A 230 2.86 -1.95 -24.88
C SER A 230 1.79 -1.87 -23.79
N TRP A 231 2.18 -1.51 -22.56
CA TRP A 231 1.26 -1.36 -21.44
C TRP A 231 0.64 0.03 -21.45
N ALA A 232 -0.63 0.13 -21.83
CA ALA A 232 -1.29 1.42 -22.05
C ALA A 232 -1.31 2.31 -20.79
N THR A 233 -1.36 1.71 -19.60
CA THR A 233 -1.37 2.42 -18.32
C THR A 233 0.02 2.90 -17.88
N ASP A 234 1.10 2.51 -18.56
CA ASP A 234 2.46 2.99 -18.27
C ASP A 234 2.84 4.26 -19.06
N GLY A 235 1.98 4.71 -19.98
CA GLY A 235 2.19 5.93 -20.76
C GLY A 235 1.14 6.99 -20.43
N VAL A 236 1.56 8.27 -20.39
CA VAL A 236 0.64 9.39 -20.18
C VAL A 236 0.27 10.01 -21.53
N PRO A 237 -1.04 10.15 -21.86
CA PRO A 237 -1.47 10.73 -23.14
C PRO A 237 -1.24 12.24 -23.19
N MET A 238 -1.58 12.85 -24.33
CA MET A 238 -1.55 14.31 -24.55
C MET A 238 -0.15 14.92 -24.32
N ASN A 239 0.85 14.38 -25.01
CA ASN A 239 2.26 14.79 -24.89
C ASN A 239 2.78 14.69 -23.44
N GLY A 240 2.33 13.67 -22.71
CA GLY A 240 2.78 13.38 -21.36
C GLY A 240 2.15 14.20 -20.24
N TYR A 241 1.13 15.02 -20.53
CA TYR A 241 0.43 15.82 -19.52
C TYR A 241 -0.84 15.18 -18.98
N GLY A 242 -1.37 14.17 -19.66
CA GLY A 242 -2.63 13.50 -19.29
C GLY A 242 -3.85 14.21 -19.87
N TYR A 243 -5.04 13.65 -19.64
CA TYR A 243 -6.27 14.28 -20.13
C TYR A 243 -6.49 15.67 -19.51
N PRO A 244 -7.10 16.62 -20.26
CA PRO A 244 -7.31 17.97 -19.77
C PRO A 244 -8.13 18.01 -18.47
N VAL A 245 -7.74 18.94 -17.59
CA VAL A 245 -8.47 19.24 -16.35
C VAL A 245 -8.98 20.67 -16.38
N LYS A 246 -10.09 20.93 -15.67
CA LYS A 246 -10.48 22.28 -15.27
C LYS A 246 -9.84 22.57 -13.91
N PRO A 247 -9.00 23.60 -13.76
CA PRO A 247 -8.26 23.83 -12.52
C PRO A 247 -9.18 24.36 -11.40
N VAL A 248 -9.89 23.44 -10.75
CA VAL A 248 -10.93 23.72 -9.73
C VAL A 248 -10.39 23.73 -8.29
N GLY A 249 -9.08 23.63 -8.11
CA GLY A 249 -8.40 23.62 -6.79
C GLY A 249 -7.88 22.26 -6.35
N LEU A 250 -8.26 21.16 -7.01
CA LEU A 250 -7.67 19.84 -6.83
C LEU A 250 -6.25 19.77 -7.42
N ILE A 251 -5.45 18.82 -6.94
CA ILE A 251 -4.09 18.56 -7.39
C ILE A 251 -4.13 17.42 -8.40
N CYS A 252 -3.46 17.59 -9.54
CA CYS A 252 -3.29 16.53 -10.54
C CYS A 252 -2.30 15.47 -10.04
N SER A 253 -2.62 14.20 -10.23
CA SER A 253 -1.72 13.05 -10.17
C SER A 253 -1.64 12.46 -11.57
N SER A 254 -0.43 12.31 -12.12
CA SER A 254 -0.27 11.68 -13.44
C SER A 254 -0.45 10.17 -13.33
N PHE A 255 -0.01 9.60 -12.21
CA PHE A 255 -0.11 8.18 -11.89
C PHE A 255 -0.82 7.96 -10.54
N ARG A 256 -1.33 6.75 -10.37
CA ARG A 256 -1.97 6.20 -9.16
C ARG A 256 -0.90 5.56 -8.26
N PRO A 257 -1.23 5.18 -7.01
CA PRO A 257 -0.34 4.36 -6.19
C PRO A 257 -0.11 2.93 -6.74
N SER A 258 -0.79 2.54 -7.81
CA SER A 258 -0.50 1.33 -8.59
C SER A 258 0.59 1.54 -9.65
N ASP A 259 1.17 2.73 -9.71
CA ASP A 259 2.06 3.22 -10.79
C ASP A 259 1.36 3.26 -12.18
N ASP A 260 0.04 3.07 -12.26
CA ASP A 260 -0.75 3.24 -13.50
C ASP A 260 -1.18 4.69 -13.73
N ALA A 261 -1.18 5.13 -14.99
CA ALA A 261 -1.64 6.45 -15.39
C ALA A 261 -3.12 6.67 -15.00
N THR A 262 -3.42 7.86 -14.49
CA THR A 262 -4.79 8.25 -14.19
C THR A 262 -5.61 8.44 -15.46
N VAL A 263 -6.91 8.11 -15.43
CA VAL A 263 -7.81 8.46 -16.54
C VAL A 263 -8.15 9.94 -16.46
N TYR A 264 -8.56 10.41 -15.29
CA TYR A 264 -8.68 11.83 -14.99
C TYR A 264 -7.72 12.21 -13.87
N SER A 265 -6.93 13.26 -14.08
CA SER A 265 -5.78 13.53 -13.22
C SER A 265 -6.13 13.96 -11.80
N PHE A 266 -7.36 14.39 -11.48
CA PHE A 266 -7.73 14.59 -10.08
C PHE A 266 -8.11 13.26 -9.45
N LEU A 267 -7.08 12.52 -9.03
CA LEU A 267 -7.19 11.29 -8.26
C LEU A 267 -7.71 11.62 -6.85
N VAL A 268 -8.96 11.28 -6.60
CA VAL A 268 -9.70 11.66 -5.39
C VAL A 268 -9.07 11.12 -4.11
N PRO A 269 -8.71 9.81 -3.98
CA PRO A 269 -8.15 9.31 -2.74
C PRO A 269 -6.79 9.94 -2.40
N SER A 270 -5.93 10.20 -3.40
CA SER A 270 -4.66 10.89 -3.17
C SER A 270 -4.85 12.38 -2.81
N ASN A 271 -5.87 13.05 -3.33
CA ASN A 271 -6.21 14.42 -2.90
C ASN A 271 -6.71 14.46 -1.45
N PHE A 272 -7.50 13.47 -1.01
CA PHE A 272 -7.85 13.33 0.41
C PHE A 272 -6.60 13.11 1.27
N PHE A 273 -5.68 12.25 0.83
CA PHE A 273 -4.44 12.00 1.56
C PHE A 273 -3.53 13.25 1.61
N ALA A 274 -3.51 14.06 0.54
CA ALA A 274 -2.80 15.33 0.51
C ALA A 274 -3.35 16.33 1.53
N VAL A 275 -4.67 16.43 1.70
CA VAL A 275 -5.28 17.30 2.73
C VAL A 275 -4.80 16.91 4.13
N THR A 276 -4.83 15.62 4.47
CA THR A 276 -4.33 15.12 5.76
C THR A 276 -2.84 15.42 5.92
N SER A 277 -2.04 15.13 4.91
CA SER A 277 -0.59 15.30 4.95
C SER A 277 -0.19 16.77 5.05
N LEU A 278 -0.83 17.68 4.31
CA LEU A 278 -0.58 19.12 4.41
C LEU A 278 -0.86 19.65 5.82
N ARG A 279 -1.94 19.19 6.47
CA ARG A 279 -2.26 19.54 7.86
C ARG A 279 -1.25 18.97 8.85
N GLN A 280 -0.75 17.75 8.63
CA GLN A 280 0.32 17.14 9.42
C GLN A 280 1.63 17.94 9.28
N ALA A 281 2.04 18.26 8.05
CA ALA A 281 3.21 19.10 7.77
C ALA A 281 3.08 20.47 8.42
N ALA A 282 1.91 21.12 8.34
CA ALA A 282 1.67 22.41 8.98
C ALA A 282 1.90 22.35 10.50
N LYS A 283 1.40 21.31 11.18
CA LYS A 283 1.64 21.10 12.62
C LYS A 283 3.12 20.91 12.94
N MET A 284 3.84 20.13 12.12
CA MET A 284 5.27 19.90 12.32
C MET A 284 6.09 21.18 12.11
N ILE A 285 5.86 21.89 11.00
CA ILE A 285 6.56 23.15 10.71
C ILE A 285 6.28 24.21 11.79
N ASP A 286 5.04 24.28 12.28
CA ASP A 286 4.68 25.19 13.37
C ASP A 286 5.46 24.92 14.65
N LYS A 287 5.55 23.64 15.05
CA LYS A 287 6.17 23.26 16.33
C LYS A 287 7.68 23.13 16.28
N ILE A 288 8.25 22.76 15.15
CA ILE A 288 9.68 22.44 15.02
C ILE A 288 10.44 23.64 14.44
N ALA A 289 9.93 24.24 13.38
CA ALA A 289 10.62 25.31 12.66
C ALA A 289 10.07 26.72 12.95
N SER A 290 8.90 26.82 13.61
CA SER A 290 8.20 28.09 13.90
C SER A 290 7.98 29.00 12.67
N ASP A 291 7.89 28.42 11.47
CA ASP A 291 7.70 29.15 10.22
C ASP A 291 6.21 29.35 9.92
N LYS A 292 5.66 30.45 10.43
CA LYS A 292 4.24 30.79 10.28
C LYS A 292 3.82 31.02 8.82
N ALA A 293 4.73 31.48 7.96
CA ALA A 293 4.40 31.73 6.55
C ALA A 293 4.14 30.39 5.84
N THR A 294 5.07 29.43 5.97
CA THR A 294 4.91 28.09 5.41
C THR A 294 3.67 27.38 6.00
N VAL A 295 3.42 27.51 7.31
CA VAL A 295 2.21 26.96 7.96
C VAL A 295 0.93 27.50 7.33
N ASN A 296 0.85 28.81 7.08
CA ASN A 296 -0.33 29.42 6.49
C ASN A 296 -0.55 28.92 5.06
N GLU A 297 0.50 28.78 4.25
CA GLU A 297 0.37 28.28 2.89
C GLU A 297 -0.06 26.80 2.83
N LEU A 298 0.50 25.96 3.71
CA LEU A 298 0.11 24.55 3.82
C LEU A 298 -1.37 24.40 4.19
N ASN A 299 -1.83 25.16 5.19
CA ASN A 299 -3.23 25.15 5.61
C ASN A 299 -4.17 25.73 4.56
N ALA A 300 -3.76 26.79 3.84
CA ALA A 300 -4.54 27.37 2.76
C ALA A 300 -4.74 26.39 1.60
N LEU A 301 -3.68 25.69 1.17
CA LEU A 301 -3.78 24.67 0.14
C LEU A 301 -4.65 23.49 0.61
N ALA A 302 -4.49 23.03 1.85
CA ALA A 302 -5.32 21.95 2.40
C ALA A 302 -6.81 22.32 2.40
N LEU A 303 -7.15 23.55 2.79
CA LEU A 303 -8.53 24.05 2.78
C LEU A 303 -9.08 24.15 1.35
N GLU A 304 -8.29 24.63 0.40
CA GLU A 304 -8.68 24.72 -1.00
C GLU A 304 -9.00 23.33 -1.58
N VAL A 305 -8.11 22.36 -1.41
CA VAL A 305 -8.29 20.98 -1.90
C VAL A 305 -9.49 20.32 -1.23
N GLU A 306 -9.65 20.47 0.09
CA GLU A 306 -10.82 19.95 0.82
C GLU A 306 -12.15 20.53 0.30
N THR A 307 -12.16 21.84 0.01
CA THR A 307 -13.34 22.51 -0.55
C THR A 307 -13.64 22.00 -1.96
N ALA A 308 -12.62 21.81 -2.78
CA ALA A 308 -12.76 21.28 -4.12
C ALA A 308 -13.24 19.80 -4.12
N LEU A 309 -12.73 18.98 -3.20
CA LEU A 309 -13.20 17.59 -2.99
C LEU A 309 -14.69 17.55 -2.67
N LYS A 310 -15.16 18.35 -1.71
CA LYS A 310 -16.59 18.43 -1.33
C LYS A 310 -17.49 18.80 -2.51
N ARG A 311 -16.98 19.61 -3.44
CA ARG A 311 -17.74 20.10 -4.60
C ARG A 311 -17.70 19.17 -5.82
N HIS A 312 -16.57 18.50 -6.04
CA HIS A 312 -16.28 17.82 -7.31
C HIS A 312 -16.12 16.31 -7.20
N ALA A 313 -15.81 15.78 -6.02
CA ALA A 313 -15.59 14.33 -5.86
C ALA A 313 -16.86 13.55 -5.50
N ILE A 314 -17.94 14.20 -5.08
CA ILE A 314 -19.20 13.53 -4.70
C ILE A 314 -20.12 13.42 -5.92
N ILE A 315 -20.49 12.20 -6.28
CA ILE A 315 -21.39 11.87 -7.40
C ILE A 315 -22.69 11.28 -6.86
N ASN A 316 -23.82 11.66 -7.47
CA ASN A 316 -25.11 11.02 -7.20
C ASN A 316 -25.25 9.79 -8.10
N HIS A 317 -24.94 8.61 -7.55
CA HIS A 317 -25.15 7.32 -8.22
C HIS A 317 -26.63 6.91 -8.14
N SER A 318 -27.17 6.34 -9.23
CA SER A 318 -28.58 5.89 -9.30
C SER A 318 -28.96 4.92 -8.18
N ASP A 319 -28.16 3.89 -7.97
CA ASP A 319 -28.49 2.80 -7.02
C ASP A 319 -27.96 3.01 -5.58
N TYR A 320 -26.91 3.81 -5.42
CA TYR A 320 -26.24 3.98 -4.13
C TYR A 320 -26.49 5.36 -3.50
N GLY A 321 -26.90 6.38 -4.27
CA GLY A 321 -26.96 7.75 -3.79
C GLY A 321 -25.58 8.42 -3.82
N LYS A 322 -25.23 9.21 -2.80
CA LYS A 322 -23.97 9.96 -2.78
C LYS A 322 -22.78 9.05 -2.55
N ILE A 323 -21.84 9.04 -3.50
CA ILE A 323 -20.57 8.31 -3.43
C ILE A 323 -19.41 9.22 -3.80
N TYR A 324 -18.18 8.82 -3.46
CA TYR A 324 -16.98 9.42 -4.01
C TYR A 324 -16.61 8.77 -5.36
N ALA A 325 -16.31 9.59 -6.36
CA ALA A 325 -15.62 9.13 -7.56
C ALA A 325 -14.15 8.78 -7.24
N TYR A 326 -13.55 7.90 -8.03
CA TYR A 326 -12.12 7.58 -7.92
C TYR A 326 -11.26 8.68 -8.54
N GLU A 327 -11.68 9.17 -9.70
CA GLU A 327 -11.01 10.24 -10.44
C GLU A 327 -12.03 11.21 -11.04
N VAL A 328 -11.70 12.49 -11.10
CA VAL A 328 -12.52 13.54 -11.74
C VAL A 328 -11.65 14.48 -12.56
N ASN A 329 -12.25 15.24 -13.50
CA ASN A 329 -11.52 16.21 -14.32
C ASN A 329 -11.93 17.68 -14.09
N GLY A 330 -12.92 17.94 -13.24
CA GLY A 330 -13.46 19.28 -12.98
C GLY A 330 -14.40 19.84 -14.06
N TYR A 331 -14.53 19.18 -15.22
CA TYR A 331 -15.54 19.49 -16.25
C TYR A 331 -16.88 18.80 -16.00
N GLY A 332 -16.90 17.80 -15.12
CA GLY A 332 -18.09 17.00 -14.79
C GLY A 332 -17.96 15.53 -15.15
N SER A 333 -16.85 15.12 -15.79
CA SER A 333 -16.55 13.70 -15.99
C SER A 333 -15.92 13.10 -14.73
N TYR A 334 -16.24 11.84 -14.49
CA TYR A 334 -15.78 11.09 -13.34
C TYR A 334 -15.57 9.62 -13.71
N ASN A 335 -14.69 8.95 -12.97
CA ASN A 335 -14.44 7.52 -13.06
C ASN A 335 -14.93 6.85 -11.77
N LEU A 336 -15.83 5.88 -11.89
CA LEU A 336 -16.37 5.12 -10.76
C LEU A 336 -15.71 3.74 -10.69
N MET A 337 -14.74 3.62 -9.79
CA MET A 337 -14.01 2.39 -9.49
C MET A 337 -13.35 2.51 -8.12
N ASP A 338 -12.59 1.51 -7.73
CA ASP A 338 -11.48 1.67 -6.78
C ASP A 338 -10.35 0.72 -7.18
N ASP A 339 -9.14 1.05 -6.71
CA ASP A 339 -7.94 0.25 -6.89
C ASP A 339 -7.46 -0.25 -5.53
N ALA A 340 -6.80 -1.41 -5.50
CA ALA A 340 -6.31 -2.00 -4.26
C ALA A 340 -5.14 -1.23 -3.61
N ASN A 341 -4.40 -0.46 -4.40
CA ASN A 341 -3.23 0.29 -3.92
C ASN A 341 -3.65 1.50 -3.08
N VAL A 342 -2.94 1.74 -1.97
CA VAL A 342 -3.26 2.80 -1.01
C VAL A 342 -2.43 4.05 -1.34
N PRO A 343 -3.03 5.25 -1.44
CA PRO A 343 -4.41 5.61 -1.10
C PRO A 343 -5.47 5.14 -2.11
N SER A 344 -6.44 4.40 -1.60
CA SER A 344 -7.68 4.01 -2.28
C SER A 344 -8.89 4.66 -1.61
N LEU A 345 -10.05 4.67 -2.27
CA LEU A 345 -11.28 5.16 -1.65
C LEU A 345 -11.65 4.30 -0.43
N LEU A 346 -11.44 2.98 -0.51
CA LEU A 346 -11.66 2.07 0.62
C LEU A 346 -10.77 2.40 1.83
N ALA A 347 -9.54 2.85 1.58
CA ALA A 347 -8.52 3.14 2.60
C ALA A 347 -8.62 4.51 3.27
N LEU A 348 -9.58 5.37 2.89
CA LEU A 348 -9.64 6.74 3.42
C LEU A 348 -9.69 6.83 4.96
N PRO A 349 -10.43 5.95 5.68
CA PRO A 349 -10.36 5.95 7.14
C PRO A 349 -9.03 5.43 7.70
N TYR A 350 -8.39 4.46 7.05
CA TYR A 350 -7.07 3.95 7.45
C TYR A 350 -5.98 5.05 7.39
N LEU A 351 -6.15 6.00 6.46
CA LEU A 351 -5.24 7.14 6.29
C LEU A 351 -5.61 8.36 7.14
N ASP A 352 -6.56 8.22 8.07
CA ASP A 352 -7.12 9.33 8.86
C ASP A 352 -7.69 10.48 8.00
N ALA A 353 -8.07 10.20 6.75
CA ALA A 353 -8.59 11.22 5.83
C ALA A 353 -10.07 11.53 6.06
N MET A 354 -10.80 10.60 6.68
CA MET A 354 -12.18 10.78 7.11
C MET A 354 -12.59 9.74 8.16
N PRO A 355 -13.63 10.00 8.97
CA PRO A 355 -14.17 9.00 9.88
C PRO A 355 -14.71 7.78 9.14
N VAL A 356 -14.54 6.59 9.72
CA VAL A 356 -15.09 5.34 9.16
C VAL A 356 -16.62 5.37 9.06
N ASN A 357 -17.32 6.17 9.87
CA ASN A 357 -18.77 6.31 9.85
C ASN A 357 -19.28 7.46 8.97
N ASP A 358 -18.43 8.10 8.16
CA ASP A 358 -18.90 9.09 7.19
C ASP A 358 -19.94 8.46 6.24
N PRO A 359 -21.12 9.10 6.06
CA PRO A 359 -22.21 8.49 5.31
C PRO A 359 -21.89 8.33 3.80
N VAL A 360 -21.11 9.24 3.22
CA VAL A 360 -20.69 9.16 1.82
C VAL A 360 -19.64 8.05 1.68
N TYR A 361 -18.70 7.95 2.63
CA TYR A 361 -17.75 6.84 2.67
C TYR A 361 -18.45 5.49 2.78
N GLN A 362 -19.40 5.32 3.70
CA GLN A 362 -20.10 4.04 3.88
C GLN A 362 -20.87 3.62 2.62
N THR A 363 -21.49 4.59 1.96
CA THR A 363 -22.18 4.37 0.69
C THR A 363 -21.19 4.00 -0.43
N THR A 364 -20.06 4.69 -0.48
CA THR A 364 -18.95 4.41 -1.41
C THR A 364 -18.41 3.01 -1.17
N ARG A 365 -18.03 2.66 0.06
CA ARG A 365 -17.56 1.32 0.47
C ARG A 365 -18.51 0.22 0.00
N LYS A 366 -19.82 0.39 0.17
CA LYS A 366 -20.83 -0.58 -0.28
C LYS A 366 -20.81 -0.77 -1.81
N MET A 367 -20.62 0.30 -2.58
CA MET A 367 -20.49 0.23 -4.03
C MET A 367 -19.18 -0.46 -4.43
N LEU A 368 -18.08 -0.09 -3.79
CA LEU A 368 -16.74 -0.59 -4.11
C LEU A 368 -16.56 -2.09 -3.83
N LEU A 369 -17.23 -2.61 -2.81
CA LEU A 369 -17.25 -4.02 -2.43
C LEU A 369 -18.41 -4.76 -3.12
N SER A 370 -18.65 -4.44 -4.40
CA SER A 370 -19.69 -5.05 -5.23
C SER A 370 -19.27 -5.06 -6.70
N LEU A 371 -20.01 -5.78 -7.54
CA LEU A 371 -19.77 -5.83 -8.99
C LEU A 371 -20.01 -4.50 -9.73
N ASN A 372 -20.42 -3.44 -9.02
CA ASN A 372 -20.48 -2.08 -9.59
C ASN A 372 -19.11 -1.38 -9.60
N ASN A 373 -18.11 -1.89 -8.86
CA ASN A 373 -16.72 -1.55 -9.12
C ASN A 373 -16.18 -2.48 -10.22
N PRO A 374 -15.72 -1.97 -11.37
CA PRO A 374 -15.20 -2.80 -12.46
C PRO A 374 -13.97 -3.64 -12.09
N PHE A 375 -13.28 -3.28 -11.00
CA PHE A 375 -12.12 -4.01 -10.48
C PHE A 375 -12.41 -4.77 -9.18
N PHE A 376 -13.68 -4.93 -8.81
CA PHE A 376 -14.08 -5.90 -7.78
C PHE A 376 -14.37 -7.25 -8.44
N PHE A 377 -13.56 -8.25 -8.11
CA PHE A 377 -13.69 -9.59 -8.68
C PHE A 377 -14.20 -10.57 -7.62
N LYS A 378 -14.97 -11.56 -8.07
CA LYS A 378 -15.51 -12.64 -7.24
C LYS A 378 -15.43 -13.96 -7.98
N GLY A 379 -14.84 -14.96 -7.35
CA GLY A 379 -14.66 -16.29 -7.92
C GLY A 379 -14.51 -17.37 -6.85
N LYS A 380 -14.05 -18.55 -7.26
CA LYS A 380 -13.93 -19.72 -6.39
C LYS A 380 -12.93 -19.53 -5.24
N ALA A 381 -11.83 -18.83 -5.48
CA ALA A 381 -10.76 -18.62 -4.51
C ALA A 381 -11.04 -17.46 -3.55
N GLY A 382 -11.93 -16.53 -3.92
CA GLY A 382 -12.31 -15.41 -3.07
C GLY A 382 -12.94 -14.24 -3.81
N GLU A 383 -13.05 -13.12 -3.10
CA GLU A 383 -13.51 -11.85 -3.65
C GLU A 383 -12.70 -10.68 -3.09
N GLY A 384 -12.54 -9.63 -3.89
CA GLY A 384 -11.81 -8.44 -3.48
C GLY A 384 -11.57 -7.48 -4.64
N ILE A 385 -10.98 -6.34 -4.29
CA ILE A 385 -10.59 -5.31 -5.25
C ILE A 385 -9.20 -5.65 -5.80
N GLY A 386 -9.03 -5.49 -7.11
CA GLY A 386 -7.74 -5.50 -7.79
C GLY A 386 -7.44 -4.13 -8.39
N GLY A 387 -7.12 -4.11 -9.68
CA GLY A 387 -6.83 -2.90 -10.45
C GLY A 387 -6.49 -3.27 -11.89
N PRO A 388 -6.28 -2.28 -12.78
CA PRO A 388 -5.85 -2.55 -14.14
C PRO A 388 -4.41 -3.11 -14.22
N HIS A 389 -3.57 -2.84 -13.21
CA HIS A 389 -2.15 -3.22 -13.18
C HIS A 389 -1.90 -4.72 -13.44
N ALA A 390 -2.51 -5.58 -12.61
CA ALA A 390 -2.39 -7.04 -12.73
C ALA A 390 -3.38 -7.64 -13.76
N GLY A 391 -4.27 -6.82 -14.31
CA GLY A 391 -5.30 -7.22 -15.26
C GLY A 391 -6.59 -7.76 -14.63
N ILE A 392 -7.52 -8.15 -15.51
CA ILE A 392 -8.85 -8.65 -15.14
C ILE A 392 -8.74 -9.93 -14.32
N ASP A 393 -9.64 -10.09 -13.35
CA ASP A 393 -9.78 -11.26 -12.48
C ASP A 393 -8.68 -11.45 -11.43
N MET A 394 -7.72 -10.53 -11.33
CA MET A 394 -6.64 -10.56 -10.34
C MET A 394 -7.00 -9.72 -9.11
N ILE A 395 -7.23 -10.38 -7.98
CA ILE A 395 -7.55 -9.75 -6.69
C ILE A 395 -6.25 -9.46 -5.93
N TRP A 396 -6.15 -8.30 -5.30
CA TRP A 396 -4.96 -7.93 -4.52
C TRP A 396 -5.19 -8.16 -3.01
N PRO A 397 -4.30 -8.87 -2.30
CA PRO A 397 -4.34 -8.98 -0.85
C PRO A 397 -4.40 -7.62 -0.13
N LEU A 398 -3.73 -6.59 -0.66
CA LEU A 398 -3.81 -5.21 -0.13
C LEU A 398 -5.26 -4.72 0.02
N GLY A 399 -6.10 -4.92 -1.01
CA GLY A 399 -7.51 -4.52 -0.97
C GLY A 399 -8.30 -5.26 0.11
N ILE A 400 -8.02 -6.54 0.34
CA ILE A 400 -8.66 -7.36 1.38
C ILE A 400 -8.20 -6.93 2.79
N ILE A 401 -6.91 -6.64 2.94
CA ILE A 401 -6.34 -6.13 4.20
C ILE A 401 -6.98 -4.80 4.57
N ILE A 402 -7.07 -3.86 3.62
CA ILE A 402 -7.72 -2.57 3.83
C ILE A 402 -9.20 -2.72 4.11
N ARG A 403 -9.91 -3.64 3.42
CA ARG A 403 -11.30 -3.99 3.75
C ARG A 403 -11.43 -4.37 5.22
N GLY A 404 -10.53 -5.21 5.73
CA GLY A 404 -10.50 -5.63 7.12
C GLY A 404 -10.20 -4.48 8.09
N LEU A 405 -9.12 -3.72 7.85
CA LEU A 405 -8.68 -2.60 8.69
C LEU A 405 -9.70 -1.46 8.81
N THR A 406 -10.57 -1.32 7.81
CA THR A 406 -11.62 -0.28 7.78
C THR A 406 -13.01 -0.83 8.06
N SER A 407 -13.13 -2.08 8.52
CA SER A 407 -14.41 -2.69 8.87
C SER A 407 -14.83 -2.44 10.31
N THR A 408 -16.12 -2.19 10.53
CA THR A 408 -16.75 -2.19 11.85
C THR A 408 -17.46 -3.51 12.17
N SER A 409 -17.50 -4.45 11.22
CA SER A 409 -18.16 -5.76 11.36
C SER A 409 -17.14 -6.84 11.71
N GLU A 410 -17.27 -7.45 12.89
CA GLU A 410 -16.40 -8.57 13.29
C GLU A 410 -16.47 -9.76 12.33
N LYS A 411 -17.64 -10.00 11.73
CA LYS A 411 -17.83 -11.02 10.71
C LYS A 411 -16.97 -10.73 9.47
N GLU A 412 -17.01 -9.49 8.97
CA GLU A 412 -16.23 -9.11 7.78
C GLU A 412 -14.72 -9.17 8.07
N ILE A 413 -14.28 -8.74 9.26
CA ILE A 413 -12.88 -8.85 9.69
C ILE A 413 -12.41 -10.31 9.64
N ARG A 414 -13.20 -11.24 10.22
CA ARG A 414 -12.88 -12.68 10.21
C ARG A 414 -12.86 -13.25 8.80
N GLU A 415 -13.79 -12.83 7.93
CA GLU A 415 -13.83 -13.23 6.52
C GLU A 415 -12.57 -12.77 5.77
N CYS A 416 -12.12 -11.53 5.96
CA CYS A 416 -10.86 -11.02 5.39
C CYS A 416 -9.64 -11.84 5.85
N ILE A 417 -9.53 -12.11 7.15
CA ILE A 417 -8.41 -12.91 7.71
C ILE A 417 -8.41 -14.32 7.12
N THR A 418 -9.58 -14.95 7.06
CA THR A 418 -9.75 -16.30 6.49
C THR A 418 -9.38 -16.32 5.01
N LEU A 419 -9.80 -15.31 4.25
CA LEU A 419 -9.48 -15.21 2.83
C LEU A 419 -7.98 -15.04 2.59
N LEU A 420 -7.32 -14.15 3.34
CA LEU A 420 -5.87 -13.92 3.24
C LEU A 420 -5.08 -15.18 3.61
N LYS A 421 -5.53 -15.91 4.63
CA LYS A 421 -4.97 -17.23 5.00
C LYS A 421 -5.13 -18.26 3.87
N ASN A 422 -6.23 -18.21 3.12
CA ASN A 422 -6.46 -19.19 2.05
C ASN A 422 -5.83 -18.81 0.70
N CYS A 423 -5.29 -17.60 0.52
CA CYS A 423 -4.80 -17.12 -0.77
C CYS A 423 -3.26 -17.00 -0.88
N HIS A 424 -2.50 -17.44 0.12
CA HIS A 424 -1.03 -17.40 0.07
C HIS A 424 -0.39 -18.56 -0.73
N ALA A 425 -1.17 -19.40 -1.40
CA ALA A 425 -0.69 -20.49 -2.28
C ALA A 425 0.39 -21.42 -1.66
N GLY A 426 0.37 -21.64 -0.34
CA GLY A 426 1.39 -22.42 0.36
C GLY A 426 2.76 -21.74 0.53
N THR A 427 2.93 -20.49 0.08
CA THR A 427 4.23 -19.78 0.13
C THR A 427 4.57 -19.24 1.52
N GLY A 428 3.55 -18.93 2.33
CA GLY A 428 3.71 -18.31 3.64
C GLY A 428 3.85 -16.79 3.61
N PHE A 429 3.60 -16.16 2.46
CA PHE A 429 3.70 -14.73 2.24
C PHE A 429 2.48 -14.17 1.50
N MET A 430 2.28 -12.86 1.61
CA MET A 430 1.33 -12.15 0.77
C MET A 430 1.94 -11.85 -0.59
N HIS A 431 1.10 -11.92 -1.61
CA HIS A 431 1.45 -11.63 -3.00
C HIS A 431 0.92 -10.25 -3.40
N GLU A 432 1.31 -9.77 -4.58
CA GLU A 432 0.71 -8.57 -5.16
C GLU A 432 -0.75 -8.83 -5.54
N SER A 433 -0.98 -9.90 -6.31
CA SER A 433 -2.33 -10.29 -6.73
C SER A 433 -2.46 -11.81 -6.85
N PHE A 434 -3.69 -12.32 -6.84
CA PHE A 434 -4.03 -13.71 -7.11
C PHE A 434 -5.32 -13.81 -7.93
N HIS A 435 -5.42 -14.82 -8.79
CA HIS A 435 -6.58 -15.00 -9.65
C HIS A 435 -7.82 -15.43 -8.87
N LYS A 436 -8.97 -14.82 -9.15
CA LYS A 436 -10.24 -15.02 -8.39
C LYS A 436 -10.71 -16.48 -8.30
N ASN A 437 -10.28 -17.35 -9.21
CA ASN A 437 -10.65 -18.77 -9.24
C ASN A 437 -9.54 -19.73 -8.78
N ASP A 438 -8.29 -19.25 -8.70
CA ASP A 438 -7.15 -20.08 -8.33
C ASP A 438 -6.04 -19.20 -7.72
N ALA A 439 -5.91 -19.25 -6.39
CA ALA A 439 -4.93 -18.44 -5.68
C ALA A 439 -3.47 -18.84 -5.95
N ALA A 440 -3.23 -20.03 -6.53
CA ALA A 440 -1.90 -20.44 -6.96
C ALA A 440 -1.41 -19.71 -8.21
N ASN A 441 -2.31 -19.07 -8.97
CA ASN A 441 -1.95 -18.13 -10.02
C ASN A 441 -1.86 -16.72 -9.41
N PHE A 442 -0.64 -16.32 -9.02
CA PHE A 442 -0.37 -15.06 -8.34
C PHE A 442 0.80 -14.31 -8.98
N THR A 443 0.91 -13.01 -8.68
CA THR A 443 2.02 -12.15 -9.09
C THR A 443 2.84 -11.71 -7.88
N ARG A 444 4.14 -11.43 -8.10
CA ARG A 444 5.13 -11.01 -7.10
C ARG A 444 5.17 -11.89 -5.85
N LYS A 445 6.09 -12.86 -5.84
CA LYS A 445 6.35 -13.73 -4.70
C LYS A 445 6.98 -13.02 -3.50
N TRP A 446 7.58 -11.85 -3.70
CA TRP A 446 8.26 -11.07 -2.67
C TRP A 446 7.81 -9.61 -2.73
N PHE A 447 6.73 -9.32 -2.01
CA PHE A 447 6.18 -7.99 -1.89
C PHE A 447 6.10 -7.57 -0.41
N ALA A 448 7.15 -6.90 0.06
CA ALA A 448 7.31 -6.65 1.49
C ALA A 448 6.28 -5.66 2.05
N TRP A 449 5.72 -4.75 1.23
CA TRP A 449 4.61 -3.90 1.66
C TRP A 449 3.37 -4.73 2.01
N ALA A 450 2.94 -5.65 1.13
CA ALA A 450 1.79 -6.51 1.41
C ALA A 450 2.00 -7.40 2.64
N ASN A 451 3.22 -7.94 2.80
CA ASN A 451 3.60 -8.70 4.00
C ASN A 451 3.48 -7.86 5.28
N THR A 452 4.06 -6.67 5.30
CA THR A 452 4.01 -5.78 6.46
C THR A 452 2.57 -5.36 6.78
N LEU A 453 1.76 -5.00 5.78
CA LEU A 453 0.39 -4.56 6.01
C LEU A 453 -0.50 -5.72 6.53
N PHE A 454 -0.25 -6.94 6.08
CA PHE A 454 -0.92 -8.13 6.64
C PHE A 454 -0.53 -8.37 8.10
N GLY A 455 0.76 -8.25 8.41
CA GLY A 455 1.25 -8.30 9.79
C GLY A 455 0.61 -7.21 10.67
N GLU A 456 0.49 -5.98 10.16
CA GLU A 456 -0.25 -4.89 10.84
C GLU A 456 -1.68 -5.30 11.15
N PHE A 457 -2.41 -5.81 10.16
CA PHE A 457 -3.81 -6.20 10.31
C PHE A 457 -4.02 -7.32 11.32
N LEU A 458 -3.17 -8.35 11.30
CA LEU A 458 -3.20 -9.41 12.31
C LEU A 458 -2.87 -8.87 13.70
N TRP A 459 -1.84 -8.02 13.83
CA TRP A 459 -1.44 -7.45 15.12
C TRP A 459 -2.53 -6.55 15.71
N GLU A 460 -3.10 -5.63 14.93
CA GLU A 460 -4.19 -4.76 15.35
C GLU A 460 -5.44 -5.59 15.74
N THR A 461 -5.76 -6.65 14.99
CA THR A 461 -6.83 -7.57 15.36
C THR A 461 -6.53 -8.30 16.66
N TYR A 462 -5.30 -8.77 16.86
CA TYR A 462 -4.88 -9.41 18.11
C TYR A 462 -5.01 -8.46 19.31
N LYS A 463 -4.61 -7.19 19.15
CA LYS A 463 -4.69 -6.19 20.24
C LYS A 463 -6.12 -5.76 20.56
N SER A 464 -6.99 -5.65 19.56
CA SER A 464 -8.34 -5.09 19.73
C SER A 464 -9.45 -6.14 19.85
N LYS A 465 -9.33 -7.28 19.15
CA LYS A 465 -10.36 -8.31 18.99
C LYS A 465 -9.73 -9.72 18.88
N PRO A 466 -8.97 -10.19 19.88
CA PRO A 466 -8.19 -11.43 19.80
C PRO A 466 -9.05 -12.69 19.55
N HIS A 467 -10.33 -12.69 19.93
CA HIS A 467 -11.26 -13.80 19.66
C HIS A 467 -11.52 -14.02 18.16
N LEU A 468 -11.17 -13.06 17.29
CA LEU A 468 -11.28 -13.19 15.84
C LEU A 468 -10.16 -14.02 15.20
N LEU A 469 -9.07 -14.27 15.94
CA LEU A 469 -7.92 -15.07 15.52
C LEU A 469 -7.95 -16.50 16.11
N SER A 470 -9.01 -16.83 16.84
CA SER A 470 -9.23 -18.15 17.46
C SER A 470 -10.14 -19.03 16.62
#